data_AF-W8KLA3-F1
#
_entry.id   AF-W8KLA3-F1
#
_cell.length_a   1.000
_cell.length_b   1.000
_cell.length_c   1.000
_cell.angle_alpha   90.00
_cell.angle_beta   90.00
_cell.angle_gamma   90.00
#
_symmetry.space_group_name_H-M   'P 1'
#
loop_
_entity.id
_entity.type
_entity.pdbx_description
1 polymer ?
#
loop_
_entity_poly.entity_id
_entity_poly.type
_entity_poly.pdbx_seq_one_letter_code
_entity_poly.pdbx_strand_id
1 'polypeptide(L)'
;MWIVGIEAIRERPVLGWGGGAGQIILSEIKYRHFHNFYIEFTIGYGIAGLVGFLTLIMLMIHTLINARKTERIPDTIYSSVIAITLFTAIILSFEIRVGQPEGRAFLLFLLSFYGLAIFSKKNTKAQSIQKTAS
;
A
#
# COMPACT_ATOMS: atom_id res chain seq x y z
N MET A 1 -0.32 11.38 21.90
CA MET A 1 -0.77 11.13 20.51
C MET A 1 -1.73 9.96 20.42
N TRP A 2 -1.40 8.75 20.88
CA TRP A 2 -2.33 7.61 20.83
C TRP A 2 -3.70 7.89 21.48
N ILE A 3 -3.73 8.50 22.67
CA ILE A 3 -4.98 8.83 23.37
C ILE A 3 -5.87 9.75 22.52
N VAL A 4 -5.32 10.88 22.06
CA VAL A 4 -5.98 11.85 21.17
C VAL A 4 -6.44 11.20 19.87
N GLY A 5 -5.62 10.29 19.32
CA GLY A 5 -5.99 9.57 18.11
C GLY A 5 -7.16 8.60 18.34
N ILE A 6 -7.19 7.93 19.48
CA ILE A 6 -8.29 7.04 19.87
C ILE A 6 -9.57 7.85 20.10
N GLU A 7 -9.49 9.01 20.75
CA GLU A 7 -10.63 9.92 20.92
C GLU A 7 -11.18 10.37 19.58
N ALA A 8 -10.32 10.85 18.67
CA ALA A 8 -10.73 11.23 17.32
C ALA A 8 -11.36 10.07 16.53
N ILE A 9 -10.83 8.85 16.66
CA ILE A 9 -11.41 7.65 16.03
C ILE A 9 -12.79 7.34 16.63
N ARG A 10 -12.96 7.49 17.95
CA ARG A 10 -14.25 7.23 18.62
C ARG A 10 -15.35 8.18 18.17
N GLU A 11 -15.01 9.43 17.88
CA GLU A 11 -15.97 10.43 17.40
C GLU A 11 -16.47 10.13 15.98
N ARG A 12 -15.60 9.64 15.09
CA ARG A 12 -15.96 9.32 13.68
C ARG A 12 -15.34 8.00 13.21
N PRO A 13 -15.79 6.84 13.73
CA PRO A 13 -15.10 5.57 13.54
C PRO A 13 -15.22 5.02 12.12
N VAL A 14 -16.32 5.29 11.42
CA VAL A 14 -16.62 4.67 10.12
C VAL A 14 -15.94 5.41 8.96
N LEU A 15 -16.17 6.71 8.84
CA LEU A 15 -15.71 7.53 7.71
C LEU A 15 -14.47 8.38 8.03
N GLY A 16 -14.11 8.51 9.31
CA GLY A 16 -13.03 9.40 9.74
C GLY A 16 -13.35 10.88 9.56
N TRP A 17 -12.29 11.67 9.54
CA TRP A 17 -12.32 13.15 9.51
C TRP A 17 -11.91 13.77 8.17
N GLY A 18 -11.52 12.95 7.20
CA GLY A 18 -10.96 13.36 5.92
C GLY A 18 -9.43 13.34 5.88
N GLY A 19 -8.87 13.28 4.67
CA GLY A 19 -7.43 13.30 4.45
C GLY A 19 -6.79 14.58 5.00
N GLY A 20 -5.74 14.43 5.82
CA GLY A 20 -5.03 15.56 6.43
C GLY A 20 -5.57 16.02 7.78
N ALA A 21 -6.70 15.48 8.26
CA ALA A 21 -7.30 15.85 9.54
C ALA A 21 -6.36 15.67 10.75
N GLY A 22 -5.41 14.75 10.67
CA GLY A 22 -4.43 14.55 11.73
C GLY A 22 -3.58 15.78 12.05
N GLN A 23 -3.33 16.66 11.06
CA GLN A 23 -2.61 17.92 11.30
C GLN A 23 -3.46 18.93 12.08
N ILE A 24 -4.77 18.97 11.79
CA ILE A 24 -5.72 19.87 12.42
C ILE A 24 -6.00 19.41 13.86
N ILE A 25 -6.28 18.12 14.05
CA ILE A 25 -6.57 17.53 15.36
C ILE A 25 -5.38 17.67 16.32
N LEU A 26 -4.16 17.54 15.80
CA LEU A 26 -2.96 17.69 16.63
C LEU A 26 -2.49 19.13 16.78
N SER A 27 -3.03 20.10 16.02
CA SER A 27 -2.56 21.50 16.05
C SER A 27 -2.71 22.17 17.42
N GLU A 28 -3.64 21.69 18.24
CA GLU A 28 -3.87 22.16 19.61
C GLU A 28 -2.86 21.58 20.62
N ILE A 29 -2.02 20.63 20.19
CA ILE A 29 -1.03 19.95 21.02
C ILE A 29 0.36 20.25 20.44
N LYS A 30 1.43 20.20 21.25
CA LYS A 30 2.82 20.45 20.80
C LYS A 30 3.34 19.44 19.74
N TYR A 31 2.49 18.55 19.24
CA TYR A 31 2.79 17.57 18.21
C TYR A 31 2.17 18.02 16.90
N ARG A 32 2.92 17.91 15.80
CA ARG A 32 2.39 18.32 14.48
C ARG A 32 1.68 17.18 13.74
N HIS A 33 2.03 15.92 14.02
CA HIS A 33 1.58 14.76 13.25
C HIS A 33 1.60 13.46 14.06
N PHE A 34 0.80 12.47 13.67
CA PHE A 34 0.89 11.11 14.20
C PHE A 34 2.08 10.37 13.56
N HIS A 35 2.90 9.70 14.36
CA HIS A 35 4.03 8.90 13.86
C HIS A 35 3.65 7.51 13.35
N ASN A 36 2.37 7.13 13.49
CA ASN A 36 1.91 5.79 13.15
C ASN A 36 0.89 5.90 12.02
N PHE A 37 1.23 5.34 10.85
CA PHE A 37 0.37 5.36 9.67
C PHE A 37 -1.01 4.77 9.94
N TYR A 38 -1.09 3.69 10.72
CA TYR A 38 -2.38 3.08 11.04
C TYR A 38 -3.31 4.06 11.79
N ILE A 39 -2.79 4.81 12.76
CA ILE A 39 -3.58 5.83 13.45
C ILE A 39 -3.96 6.96 12.49
N GLU A 40 -2.98 7.51 11.77
CA GLU A 40 -3.21 8.65 10.87
C GLU A 40 -4.25 8.31 9.80
N PHE A 41 -4.14 7.13 9.21
CA PHE A 41 -5.06 6.63 8.20
C PHE A 41 -6.45 6.36 8.76
N THR A 42 -6.55 5.75 9.95
CA THR A 42 -7.85 5.45 10.58
C THR A 42 -8.56 6.73 11.05
N ILE A 43 -7.83 7.73 11.56
CA ILE A 43 -8.42 9.05 11.87
C ILE A 43 -8.91 9.71 10.58
N GLY A 44 -8.11 9.67 9.51
CA GLY A 44 -8.44 10.34 8.26
C GLY A 44 -9.63 9.70 7.53
N TYR A 45 -9.67 8.38 7.45
CA TYR A 45 -10.62 7.68 6.56
C TYR A 45 -11.51 6.65 7.27
N GLY A 46 -11.36 6.51 8.59
CA GLY A 46 -12.12 5.56 9.39
C GLY A 46 -11.85 4.10 9.02
N ILE A 47 -12.66 3.22 9.61
CA ILE A 47 -12.64 1.79 9.34
C ILE A 47 -12.99 1.49 7.88
N ALA A 48 -13.90 2.26 7.27
CA ALA A 48 -14.28 2.07 5.87
C ALA A 48 -13.08 2.29 4.94
N GLY A 49 -12.30 3.35 5.17
CA GLY A 49 -11.06 3.59 4.44
C GLY A 49 -10.04 2.48 4.68
N LEU A 50 -9.87 2.04 5.94
CA LEU A 50 -8.94 0.96 6.29
C LEU A 50 -9.28 -0.34 5.57
N VAL A 51 -10.55 -0.73 5.56
CA VAL A 51 -11.04 -1.92 4.84
C VAL A 51 -10.79 -1.78 3.34
N GLY A 52 -11.08 -0.62 2.75
CA GLY A 52 -10.79 -0.35 1.33
C GLY A 52 -9.30 -0.48 1.01
N PHE A 53 -8.44 0.08 1.86
CA PHE A 53 -6.98 0.00 1.71
C PHE A 53 -6.47 -1.45 1.82
N LEU A 54 -6.89 -2.19 2.86
CA LEU A 54 -6.53 -3.60 3.02
C LEU A 54 -7.02 -4.46 1.85
N THR A 55 -8.22 -4.19 1.35
CA THR A 55 -8.78 -4.87 0.16
C THR A 55 -7.90 -4.62 -1.06
N LEU A 56 -7.47 -3.38 -1.29
CA LEU A 56 -6.56 -3.04 -2.39
C LEU A 56 -5.24 -3.82 -2.27
N ILE A 57 -4.62 -3.86 -1.08
CA ILE A 57 -3.39 -4.62 -0.82
C ILE A 57 -3.60 -6.12 -1.09
N MET A 58 -4.70 -6.70 -0.63
CA MET A 58 -5.02 -8.10 -0.89
C MET A 58 -5.18 -8.39 -2.39
N LEU A 59 -5.86 -7.52 -3.14
CA LEU A 59 -6.02 -7.65 -4.60
C LEU A 59 -4.66 -7.57 -5.32
N MET A 60 -3.79 -6.66 -4.89
CA MET A 60 -2.44 -6.50 -5.42
C MET A 60 -1.62 -7.78 -5.21
N ILE A 61 -1.57 -8.30 -3.98
CA ILE A 61 -0.87 -9.55 -3.65
C ILE A 61 -1.45 -10.73 -4.43
N HIS A 62 -2.78 -10.86 -4.47
CA HIS A 62 -3.44 -11.92 -5.21
C HIS A 62 -3.07 -11.89 -6.70
N THR A 63 -3.05 -10.70 -7.31
CA THR A 63 -2.69 -10.53 -8.71
C THR A 63 -1.23 -10.88 -8.96
N LEU A 64 -0.32 -10.48 -8.07
CA LEU A 64 1.11 -10.80 -8.17
C LEU A 64 1.35 -12.31 -8.10
N ILE A 65 0.69 -13.01 -7.16
CA ILE A 65 0.75 -14.47 -7.04
C ILE A 65 0.23 -15.14 -8.32
N ASN A 66 -0.89 -14.67 -8.86
CA ASN A 66 -1.45 -15.22 -10.10
C ASN A 66 -0.54 -14.95 -11.31
N ALA A 67 0.08 -13.77 -11.39
CA ALA A 67 1.03 -13.43 -12.45
C ALA A 67 2.24 -14.37 -12.43
N ARG A 68 2.75 -14.71 -11.23
CA ARG A 68 3.81 -15.72 -11.07
C ARG A 68 3.34 -17.11 -11.49
N LYS A 69 2.20 -17.58 -10.96
CA LYS A 69 1.65 -18.91 -11.27
C LYS A 69 1.37 -19.13 -12.75
N THR A 70 1.07 -18.06 -13.47
CA THR A 70 0.79 -18.09 -14.92
C THR A 70 2.01 -17.78 -15.78
N GLU A 71 3.20 -17.70 -15.17
CA GLU A 71 4.48 -17.40 -15.82
C GLU A 71 4.46 -16.09 -16.64
N ARG A 72 3.62 -15.13 -16.23
CA ARG A 72 3.53 -13.81 -16.87
C ARG A 72 4.68 -12.90 -16.45
N ILE A 73 5.30 -13.18 -15.31
CA ILE A 73 6.43 -12.44 -14.77
C ILE A 73 7.53 -13.42 -14.36
N PRO A 74 8.82 -13.04 -14.52
CA PRO A 74 9.93 -13.82 -13.99
C PRO A 74 9.99 -13.75 -12.46
N ASP A 75 10.58 -14.77 -11.83
CA ASP A 75 10.73 -14.87 -10.37
C ASP A 75 11.51 -13.70 -9.76
N THR A 76 12.42 -13.09 -10.54
CA THR A 76 13.16 -11.89 -10.14
C THR A 76 12.23 -10.69 -9.93
N ILE A 77 11.30 -10.44 -10.87
CA ILE A 77 10.30 -9.37 -10.73
C ILE A 77 9.38 -9.68 -9.55
N TYR A 78 8.88 -10.92 -9.43
CA TYR A 78 8.03 -11.31 -8.31
C TYR A 78 8.69 -11.02 -6.95
N SER A 79 9.94 -11.46 -6.77
CA SER A 79 10.68 -11.28 -5.52
C SER A 79 10.98 -9.81 -5.23
N SER A 80 11.32 -9.02 -6.26
CA SER A 80 11.52 -7.58 -6.13
C SER A 80 10.26 -6.84 -5.68
N VAL A 81 9.09 -7.16 -6.25
CA VAL A 81 7.83 -6.53 -5.85
C VAL A 81 7.46 -6.87 -4.41
N ILE A 82 7.68 -8.11 -3.97
CA ILE A 82 7.48 -8.51 -2.56
C ILE A 82 8.44 -7.74 -1.63
N ALA A 83 9.73 -7.67 -1.97
CA ALA A 83 10.72 -6.96 -1.18
C ALA A 83 10.40 -5.46 -1.05
N ILE A 84 10.02 -4.81 -2.15
CA ILE A 84 9.61 -3.41 -2.16
C ILE A 84 8.33 -3.23 -1.32
N THR A 85 7.34 -4.14 -1.43
CA THR A 85 6.11 -4.07 -0.62
C THR A 85 6.42 -4.13 0.87
N LEU A 86 7.29 -5.05 1.30
CA LEU A 86 7.70 -5.18 2.70
C LEU A 86 8.47 -3.95 3.17
N PHE A 87 9.41 -3.46 2.35
CA PHE A 87 10.15 -2.24 2.64
C PHE A 87 9.22 -1.04 2.78
N THR A 88 8.27 -0.85 1.85
CA THR A 88 7.23 0.17 1.93
C THR A 88 6.42 0.04 3.22
N ALA A 89 5.99 -1.16 3.61
CA ALA A 89 5.21 -1.36 4.82
C ALA A 89 5.98 -0.96 6.08
N ILE A 90 7.28 -1.28 6.16
CA ILE A 90 8.15 -0.87 7.26
C ILE A 90 8.29 0.66 7.27
N ILE A 91 8.67 1.24 6.13
CA ILE A 91 8.89 2.69 6.02
C ILE A 91 7.62 3.49 6.31
N LEU A 92 6.45 3.06 5.83
CA LEU A 92 5.17 3.69 6.18
C LEU A 92 4.83 3.53 7.67
N SER A 93 5.29 2.47 8.32
CA SER A 93 5.03 2.25 9.74
C SER A 93 5.88 3.13 10.65
N PHE A 94 7.09 3.52 10.21
CA PHE A 94 8.08 4.16 11.08
C PHE A 94 8.54 5.55 10.64
N GLU A 95 8.53 5.86 9.34
CA GLU A 95 9.32 6.98 8.81
C GLU A 95 8.53 7.92 7.89
N ILE A 96 7.77 7.37 6.94
CA ILE A 96 7.11 8.17 5.89
C ILE A 96 5.60 8.21 6.07
N ARG A 97 5.05 9.42 5.97
CA ARG A 97 3.62 9.71 6.09
C ARG A 97 2.93 9.67 4.74
N VAL A 98 1.77 9.03 4.64
CA VAL A 98 0.92 9.12 3.43
C VAL A 98 0.33 10.53 3.25
N GLY A 99 0.19 11.29 4.34
CA GLY A 99 -0.17 12.71 4.26
C GLY A 99 0.87 13.57 3.55
N GLN A 100 2.12 13.12 3.46
CA GLN A 100 3.19 13.86 2.81
C GLN A 100 3.38 13.50 1.32
N PRO A 101 3.92 14.41 0.50
CA PRO A 101 4.23 14.14 -0.91
C PRO A 101 5.09 12.89 -1.10
N GLU A 102 6.07 12.66 -0.23
CA GLU A 102 7.01 11.54 -0.30
C GLU A 102 6.30 10.20 -0.12
N GLY A 103 5.39 10.09 0.85
CA GLY A 103 4.62 8.86 1.07
C GLY A 103 3.64 8.56 -0.07
N ARG A 104 3.03 9.60 -0.64
CA ARG A 104 2.17 9.45 -1.82
C ARG A 104 2.98 8.98 -3.03
N ALA A 105 4.15 9.58 -3.27
CA ALA A 105 5.06 9.17 -4.33
C ALA A 105 5.48 7.70 -4.16
N PHE A 106 5.79 7.28 -2.92
CA PHE A 106 6.17 5.90 -2.63
C PHE A 106 5.03 4.91 -2.87
N LEU A 107 3.79 5.25 -2.49
CA LEU A 107 2.61 4.44 -2.79
C LEU A 107 2.33 4.35 -4.29
N LEU A 108 2.43 5.47 -5.02
CA LEU A 108 2.28 5.48 -6.48
C LEU A 108 3.36 4.65 -7.18
N PHE A 109 4.59 4.70 -6.66
CA PHE A 109 5.69 3.88 -7.15
C PHE A 109 5.44 2.39 -6.88
N LEU A 110 4.95 2.02 -5.69
CA LEU A 110 4.53 0.65 -5.40
C LEU A 110 3.42 0.20 -6.36
N LEU A 111 2.40 1.03 -6.56
CA LEU A 111 1.28 0.75 -7.47
C LEU A 111 1.73 0.54 -8.91
N SER A 112 2.74 1.29 -9.39
CA SER A 112 3.25 1.12 -10.76
C SER A 112 3.92 -0.24 -10.98
N PHE A 113 4.64 -0.77 -9.98
CA PHE A 113 5.19 -2.13 -10.04
C PHE A 113 4.11 -3.21 -10.09
N TYR A 114 3.05 -3.06 -9.31
CA TYR A 114 1.90 -3.97 -9.41
C TYR A 114 1.18 -3.81 -10.75
N GLY A 115 1.12 -2.59 -11.30
CA GLY A 115 0.65 -2.34 -12.66
C GLY A 115 1.43 -3.13 -13.70
N LEU A 116 2.77 -3.16 -13.60
CA LEU A 116 3.60 -4.00 -14.48
C LEU A 116 3.23 -5.48 -14.39
N ALA A 117 2.99 -6.01 -13.17
CA ALA A 117 2.56 -7.39 -13.00
C ALA A 117 1.17 -7.68 -13.58
N ILE A 118 0.22 -6.74 -13.45
CA ILE A 118 -1.14 -6.85 -13.98
C ILE A 118 -1.13 -6.83 -15.51
N PHE A 119 -0.39 -5.89 -16.11
CA PHE A 119 -0.38 -5.67 -17.55
C PHE A 119 0.69 -6.45 -18.30
N SER A 120 1.51 -7.26 -17.60
CA SER A 120 2.48 -8.14 -18.24
C SER A 120 1.76 -9.18 -19.12
N LYS A 121 2.08 -9.18 -20.42
CA LYS A 121 1.58 -10.20 -21.35
C LYS A 121 2.29 -11.53 -21.10
N LYS A 122 1.58 -12.64 -21.31
CA LYS A 122 2.16 -13.98 -21.24
C LYS A 122 3.34 -14.06 -22.22
N ASN A 123 4.49 -14.53 -21.75
CA ASN A 123 5.71 -14.55 -22.54
C ASN A 123 5.70 -15.75 -23.50
N THR A 124 5.00 -15.63 -24.64
CA THR A 124 4.77 -16.74 -25.58
C THR A 124 6.05 -17.27 -26.24
N LYS A 125 7.13 -16.47 -26.28
CA LYS A 125 8.40 -16.85 -26.92
C LYS A 125 9.18 -17.96 -26.20
N ALA A 126 8.98 -18.15 -24.89
CA ALA A 126 9.66 -19.23 -24.17
C ALA A 126 9.10 -20.62 -24.56
N GLN A 127 7.82 -20.70 -24.95
CA GLN A 127 7.18 -21.97 -25.30
C GLN A 127 7.53 -22.48 -26.71
N SER A 128 7.91 -21.60 -27.64
CA SER A 128 8.29 -22.05 -29.00
C SER A 128 9.64 -22.73 -29.04
N ILE A 129 10.59 -22.31 -28.19
CA ILE A 129 11.93 -22.92 -28.13
C ILE A 129 11.87 -24.32 -27.50
N GLN A 130 10.97 -24.53 -26.54
CA GLN A 130 10.78 -25.83 -25.89
C GLN A 130 10.08 -26.86 -26.79
N LYS A 131 9.21 -26.41 -27.71
CA LYS A 131 8.54 -27.28 -28.70
C LYS A 131 9.41 -27.68 -29.89
N THR A 132 10.49 -26.94 -30.19
CA THR A 132 11.43 -27.30 -31.26
C THR A 132 12.55 -28.22 -30.79
N ALA A 133 12.65 -28.46 -29.47
CA ALA A 133 13.67 -29.32 -28.86
C ALA A 133 13.14 -30.69 -28.40
N SER A 134 11.87 -31.00 -28.70
CA SER A 134 11.19 -32.29 -28.44
C SER A 134 10.83 -32.96 -29.75
#